data_AF-A0A345DMN4-F1
#
_entry.id   AF-A0A345DMN4-F1
#
_cell.length_a   1.000
_cell.length_b   1.000
_cell.length_c   1.000
_cell.angle_alpha   90.00
_cell.angle_beta   90.00
_cell.angle_gamma   90.00
#
_symmetry.space_group_name_H-M   'P 1'
#
loop_
_entity.id
_entity.type
_entity.pdbx_description
1 polymer ?
#
loop_
_entity_poly.entity_id
_entity_poly.type
_entity_poly.pdbx_seq_one_letter_code
_entity_poly.pdbx_strand_id
1 'polypeptide(L)' 'MEKRYLLISKSEIIFGIDTELFYTLEEAENTAKNKKYFQTTIIDLEDKNIKWQGDK' A
#
# COMPACT_ATOMS: atom_id res chain seq x y z
N MET A 1 -1.89 -17.92 -8.85
CA MET A 1 -1.35 -16.56 -9.02
C MET A 1 -0.85 -16.11 -7.66
N GLU A 2 0.38 -15.63 -7.62
CA GLU A 2 1.05 -15.19 -6.38
C GLU A 2 0.27 -14.01 -5.79
N LYS A 3 -0.02 -14.05 -4.49
CA LYS A 3 -0.73 -12.98 -3.77
C LYS A 3 -0.06 -11.65 -4.09
N ARG A 4 -0.84 -10.56 -4.16
CA ARG A 4 -0.29 -9.22 -4.42
C ARG A 4 -0.76 -8.23 -3.39
N TYR A 5 0.16 -7.43 -2.88
CA TYR A 5 -0.09 -6.37 -1.93
C TYR A 5 0.34 -5.05 -2.55
N LEU A 6 -0.47 -4.00 -2.38
CA LEU A 6 -0.16 -2.64 -2.80
C LEU A 6 0.11 -1.79 -1.56
N LEU A 7 1.33 -1.26 -1.46
CA LEU A 7 1.67 -0.23 -0.48
C LEU A 7 1.45 1.15 -1.10
N ILE A 8 0.55 1.93 -0.52
CA ILE A 8 0.40 3.35 -0.79
C ILE A 8 1.16 4.11 0.29
N SER A 9 2.05 5.02 -0.12
CA SER A 9 2.82 5.86 0.78
C SER A 9 2.62 7.33 0.43
N LYS A 10 2.23 8.14 1.40
CA LYS A 10 2.12 9.59 1.26
C LYS A 10 3.19 10.25 2.10
N SER A 11 4.07 11.02 1.47
CA SER A 11 5.07 11.77 2.22
C SER A 11 4.40 12.89 3.03
N GLU A 12 4.78 13.04 4.29
CA GLU A 12 4.34 14.16 5.12
C GLU A 12 5.13 15.45 4.81
N ILE A 13 6.29 15.31 4.16
CA ILE A 13 7.26 16.39 3.95
C ILE A 13 7.25 16.87 2.48
N ILE A 14 7.10 15.95 1.54
CA ILE A 14 7.12 16.23 0.10
C ILE A 14 5.69 16.02 -0.43
N PHE A 15 5.20 16.91 -1.29
CA PHE A 15 3.91 16.67 -1.96
C PHE A 15 4.05 15.48 -2.92
N GLY A 16 3.57 14.30 -2.53
CA GLY A 16 3.61 13.10 -3.36
C GLY A 16 2.93 11.90 -2.72
N ILE A 17 2.32 11.07 -3.58
CA ILE A 17 1.82 9.74 -3.26
C ILE A 17 2.57 8.77 -4.14
N ASP A 18 3.21 7.78 -3.53
CA ASP A 18 3.89 6.68 -4.20
C ASP A 18 3.12 5.37 -3.97
N THR A 19 3.22 4.47 -4.94
CA THR A 19 2.63 3.13 -4.86
C THR A 19 3.65 2.06 -5.23
N GLU A 20 3.77 1.03 -4.40
CA GLU A 20 4.69 -0.10 -4.58
C GLU A 20 3.94 -1.43 -4.49
N LEU A 21 4.27 -2.39 -5.37
CA LEU A 21 3.64 -3.72 -5.45
C LEU A 21 4.57 -4.80 -4.87
N PHE A 22 4.01 -5.71 -4.09
CA PHE A 22 4.73 -6.81 -3.44
C PHE A 22 4.00 -8.14 -3.61
N TYR A 23 4.74 -9.25 -3.56
CA TYR A 23 4.17 -10.59 -3.66
C TYR A 23 3.83 -11.19 -2.28
N THR A 24 4.36 -10.61 -1.21
CA THR A 24 4.10 -11.04 0.16
C THR A 24 3.74 -9.85 1.06
N LEU A 25 2.96 -10.12 2.12
CA LEU A 25 2.61 -9.11 3.11
C LEU A 25 3.86 -8.64 3.88
N GLU A 26 4.77 -9.57 4.16
CA GLU A 26 6.00 -9.30 4.89
C GLU A 26 6.89 -8.27 4.17
N GLU A 27 7.07 -8.39 2.85
CA GLU A 27 7.82 -7.40 2.06
C GLU A 27 7.18 -6.01 2.12
N ALA A 28 5.85 -5.94 2.02
CA ALA A 28 5.10 -4.70 2.11
C ALA A 28 5.23 -4.06 3.51
N GLU A 29 5.10 -4.84 4.58
CA GLU A 29 5.25 -4.37 5.96
C GLU A 29 6.66 -3.88 6.26
N ASN A 30 7.68 -4.62 5.81
CA ASN A 30 9.07 -4.22 6.00
C ASN A 30 9.38 -2.91 5.26
N THR A 31 8.89 -2.76 4.04
CA THR A 31 9.03 -1.50 3.28
C THR A 31 8.29 -0.35 3.96
N ALA A 32 7.06 -0.57 4.43
CA ALA A 32 6.27 0.44 5.12
C ALA A 32 6.95 0.94 6.41
N LYS A 33 7.51 0.03 7.22
CA LYS A 33 8.26 0.37 8.45
C LYS A 33 9.50 1.23 8.17
N ASN A 34 10.15 1.04 7.03
CA ASN A 34 11.31 1.84 6.62
C ASN A 34 10.94 3.25 6.16
N LYS A 35 9.68 3.52 5.83
CA LYS A 35 9.19 4.85 5.42
C LYS A 35 8.70 5.69 6.62
N LYS A 36 9.59 5.96 7.58
CA LYS A 36 9.30 6.64 8.86
C LYS A 36 8.54 7.97 8.75
N TYR A 37 8.73 8.73 7.68
CA TYR A 37 8.11 10.05 7.46
C TYR A 37 6.96 10.04 6.44
N PHE A 38 6.37 8.86 6.23
CA PHE A 38 5.26 8.67 5.31
C PHE A 38 4.09 8.04 6.05
N GLN A 39 2.90 8.53 5.75
CA GLN A 39 1.69 7.80 6.05
C GLN A 39 1.57 6.65 5.06
N THR A 40 1.50 5.42 5.55
CA THR A 40 1.46 4.21 4.71
C THR A 40 0.15 3.45 4.86
N THR A 41 -0.30 2.79 3.80
CA THR A 41 -1.46 1.90 3.78
C THR A 41 -1.16 0.71 2.88
N ILE A 42 -1.39 -0.50 3.39
CA ILE A 42 -1.21 -1.74 2.62
C ILE A 42 -2.60 -2.28 2.25
N ILE A 43 -2.79 -2.61 0.97
CA ILE A 43 -4.01 -3.17 0.42
C ILE A 43 -3.70 -4.58 -0.10
N ASP A 44 -4.43 -5.59 0.36
CA ASP A 44 -4.37 -6.95 -0.19
C ASP A 44 -5.23 -7.02 -1.47
N LEU A 45 -4.60 -7.03 -2.65
CA LEU A 45 -5.30 -6.96 -3.93
C LEU A 45 -6.11 -8.23 -4.25
N GLU A 46 -5.89 -9.32 -3.52
CA GLU A 46 -6.66 -10.56 -3.67
C GLU A 46 -7.85 -10.63 -2.69
N ASP A 47 -8.01 -9.63 -1.81
CA ASP A 47 -9.19 -9.53 -0.94
C ASP A 47 -10.45 -9.25 -1.79
N LYS A 48 -11.30 -10.28 -1.88
CA LYS A 48 -12.58 -10.24 -2.60
C LYS A 48 -13.56 -9.22 -2.03
N ASN A 49 -13.30 -8.69 -0.84
CA ASN A 49 -14.12 -7.67 -0.20
C ASN A 49 -13.70 -6.25 -0.59
N ILE A 50 -12.62 -6.06 -1.35
CA ILE A 50 -12.27 -4.74 -1.88
C ILE A 50 -13.39 -4.28 -2.82
N LYS A 51 -14.03 -3.18 -2.42
CA LYS A 51 -15.06 -2.49 -3.20
C LYS A 51 -14.59 -1.06 -3.44
N TRP A 52 -14.88 -0.55 -4.63
CA TRP A 52 -14.74 0.88 -4.93
C TRP A 52 -15.48 1.72 -3.87
N GLN A 53 -14.76 2.68 -3.27
CA GLN A 53 -15.29 3.58 -2.23
C GLN A 53 -15.56 5.01 -2.75
N GLY A 54 -15.40 5.27 -4.04
CA GLY A 54 -15.70 6.58 -4.60
C GLY A 54 -17.21 6.78 -4.78
N ASP A 55 -17.64 8.04 -4.74
CA ASP A 55 -19.01 8.41 -5.06
C ASP A 55 -19.36 8.02 -6.52
N LYS A 56 -20.61 7.59 -6.72
CA LYS A 56 -21.15 7.19 -8.03
C LYS A 56 -21.30 8.35 -8.99
#